data_AF-A0A8X7WS20-F1
#
_entry.id   AF-A0A8X7WS20-F1
#
_cell.length_a   1.000
_cell.length_b   1.000
_cell.length_c   1.000
_cell.angle_alpha   90.00
_cell.angle_beta   90.00
_cell.angle_gamma   90.00
#
_symmetry.space_group_name_H-M   'P 1'
#
loop_
_entity.id
_entity.type
_entity.pdbx_description
1 polymer ?
#
loop_
_entity_poly.entity_id
_entity_poly.type
_entity_poly.pdbx_seq_one_letter_code
_entity_poly.pdbx_strand_id
1 'polypeptide(L)' 'MAQTVVTPGSDTSSKAKPELIAEHTVRALQRTVPAAAPAVVFLSGGQREEQATVYLNAINQA' A
#
# COMPACT_ATOMS: atom_id res chain seq x y z
N MET A 1 -9.77 -1.68 -10.20
CA MET A 1 -8.64 -0.78 -10.51
C MET A 1 -7.42 -1.28 -9.77
N ALA A 2 -6.29 -1.44 -10.44
CA ALA A 2 -5.05 -1.92 -9.81
C ALA A 2 -4.23 -0.72 -9.31
N GLN A 3 -3.93 -0.69 -8.02
CA GLN A 3 -3.24 0.41 -7.34
C GLN A 3 -1.88 -0.07 -6.81
N THR A 4 -0.92 0.84 -6.67
CA THR A 4 0.32 0.54 -5.96
C THR A 4 0.17 0.85 -4.47
N VAL A 5 0.90 0.12 -3.63
CA VAL A 5 1.09 0.49 -2.22
C VAL A 5 1.95 1.76 -2.15
N VAL A 6 1.67 2.65 -1.21
CA VAL A 6 2.45 3.89 -1.03
C VAL A 6 3.76 3.55 -0.32
N THR A 7 4.84 3.41 -1.08
CA THR A 7 6.18 3.13 -0.55
C THR A 7 7.15 4.28 -0.81
N PRO A 8 8.24 4.39 -0.02
CA PRO A 8 9.35 5.26 -0.35
C PRO A 8 9.91 4.95 -1.75
N GLY A 9 10.52 5.95 -2.39
CA GLY A 9 11.15 5.75 -3.70
C GLY A 9 12.30 4.74 -3.64
N SER A 10 12.51 4.02 -4.74
CA SER A 10 13.49 2.92 -4.84
C SER A 10 14.92 3.32 -4.49
N ASP A 11 15.28 4.60 -4.67
CA ASP A 11 16.59 5.17 -4.36
C ASP A 11 16.78 5.57 -2.89
N THR A 12 15.77 5.36 -2.04
CA THR A 12 15.80 5.76 -0.63
C THR A 12 16.36 4.64 0.26
N SER A 13 17.44 4.92 1.01
CA SER A 13 18.01 3.95 1.98
C SER A 13 17.12 3.69 3.20
N SER A 14 16.10 4.51 3.44
CA SER A 14 15.18 4.38 4.58
C SER A 14 14.00 3.50 4.23
N LYS A 15 13.91 2.34 4.88
CA LYS A 15 12.72 1.47 4.82
C LYS A 15 11.68 1.99 5.80
N ALA A 16 10.52 2.40 5.29
CA ALA A 16 9.40 2.79 6.13
C ALA A 16 8.79 1.56 6.83
N LYS A 17 8.24 1.79 8.03
CA LYS A 17 7.51 0.75 8.76
C LYS A 17 6.24 0.34 7.99
N PRO A 18 5.86 -0.96 8.02
CA PRO A 18 4.64 -1.44 7.38
C PRO A 18 3.37 -0.68 7.80
N GLU A 19 3.27 -0.31 9.07
CA GLU A 19 2.13 0.44 9.63
C GLU A 19 2.00 1.83 9.00
N LEU A 20 3.12 2.55 8.86
CA LEU A 20 3.14 3.88 8.26
C LEU A 20 2.77 3.80 6.76
N ILE A 21 3.27 2.78 6.06
CA ILE A 21 2.91 2.50 4.67
C ILE A 21 1.41 2.23 4.54
N ALA A 22 0.84 1.44 5.46
CA ALA A 22 -0.59 1.15 5.49
C ALA A 22 -1.43 2.41 5.70
N GLU A 23 -1.12 3.21 6.72
CA GLU A 23 -1.83 4.47 6.99
C GLU A 23 -1.80 5.42 5.79
N HIS A 24 -0.63 5.63 5.19
CA HIS A 24 -0.50 6.50 4.02
C HIS A 24 -1.25 5.94 2.80
N THR A 25 -1.26 4.61 2.63
CA THR A 25 -1.98 3.95 1.53
C THR A 25 -3.49 4.09 1.70
N VAL A 26 -4.03 3.77 2.87
CA VAL A 26 -5.46 3.90 3.18
C VAL A 26 -5.90 5.36 3.04
N ARG A 27 -5.12 6.30 3.56
CA ARG A 27 -5.41 7.74 3.45
C ARG A 27 -5.42 8.23 2.00
N ALA A 28 -4.54 7.72 1.15
CA ALA A 28 -4.52 8.06 -0.27
C ALA A 28 -5.77 7.51 -0.98
N LEU A 29 -6.15 6.26 -0.69
CA LEU A 29 -7.35 5.63 -1.25
C LEU A 29 -8.62 6.37 -0.81
N GLN A 30 -8.77 6.71 0.47
CA GLN A 30 -9.93 7.45 0.98
C GLN A 30 -10.13 8.82 0.30
N ARG A 31 -9.06 9.44 -0.19
CA ARG A 31 -9.11 10.75 -0.86
C ARG A 31 -9.42 10.66 -2.35
N THR A 32 -9.18 9.52 -2.98
CA THR A 32 -9.15 9.37 -4.44
C THR A 32 -10.12 8.33 -4.97
N VAL A 33 -10.43 7.31 -4.17
CA VAL A 33 -11.31 6.19 -4.53
C VAL A 33 -12.69 6.43 -3.91
N PRO A 34 -13.75 6.49 -4.73
CA PRO A 34 -15.11 6.57 -4.23
C PRO A 34 -15.49 5.32 -3.42
N ALA A 35 -16.29 5.49 -2.37
CA ALA A 35 -16.81 4.38 -1.56
C ALA A 35 -17.69 3.38 -2.36
N ALA A 36 -18.13 3.76 -3.56
CA ALA A 36 -18.85 2.87 -4.47
C ALA A 36 -17.94 1.82 -5.15
N ALA A 37 -16.61 1.97 -5.08
CA ALA A 37 -15.69 0.97 -5.63
C ALA A 37 -15.72 -0.30 -4.76
N PRO A 38 -16.09 -1.47 -5.31
CA PRO A 38 -16.32 -2.67 -4.50
C PRO A 38 -15.02 -3.33 -4.02
N ALA A 39 -13.89 -3.08 -4.69
CA ALA A 39 -12.60 -3.64 -4.33
C ALA A 39 -11.44 -2.78 -4.87
N VAL A 40 -10.36 -2.74 -4.10
CA VAL A 40 -9.05 -2.23 -4.53
C VAL A 40 -8.10 -3.42 -4.58
N VAL A 41 -7.47 -3.63 -5.74
CA VAL A 41 -6.45 -4.68 -5.90
C VAL A 41 -5.07 -4.02 -5.99
N PHE A 42 -4.08 -4.59 -5.29
CA PHE A 42 -2.74 -4.03 -5.22
C PHE A 42 -1.77 -4.72 -6.18
N LEU A 43 -0.91 -3.92 -6.81
CA LEU A 43 0.26 -4.39 -7.56
C LEU A 43 1.48 -4.43 -6.64
N SER A 44 2.29 -5.47 -6.73
CA SER A 44 3.49 -5.63 -5.91
C SER A 44 4.63 -4.65 -6.28
N GLY A 45 4.58 -4.04 -7.47
CA GLY A 45 5.48 -2.94 -7.85
C GLY A 45 6.98 -3.26 -7.82
N GLY A 46 7.36 -4.55 -7.93
CA GLY A 46 8.76 -4.99 -7.85
C GLY A 46 9.25 -5.29 -6.43
N GLN A 47 8.36 -5.31 -5.44
CA GLN A 47 8.66 -5.75 -4.08
C GLN A 47 8.85 -7.27 -4.00
N ARG A 48 9.59 -7.73 -2.99
CA ARG A 48 9.67 -9.16 -2.65
C ARG A 48 8.29 -9.66 -2.21
N GLU A 49 7.99 -10.94 -2.46
CA GLU A 49 6.68 -11.53 -2.14
C GLU A 49 6.32 -11.40 -0.66
N GLU A 50 7.27 -11.63 0.24
CA GLU A 50 7.04 -11.54 1.69
C GLU A 50 6.71 -10.10 2.09
N GLN A 51 7.41 -9.13 1.49
CA GLN A 51 7.22 -7.72 1.78
C GLN A 51 5.86 -7.21 1.28
N ALA A 52 5.47 -7.61 0.06
CA ALA A 52 4.16 -7.30 -0.49
C ALA A 52 3.04 -7.87 0.38
N THR A 53 3.21 -9.10 0.88
CA THR A 53 2.24 -9.76 1.78
C THR A 53 2.13 -9.03 3.12
N VAL A 54 3.26 -8.63 3.71
CA VAL A 54 3.28 -7.87 4.97
C VAL A 54 2.59 -6.52 4.83
N TYR A 55 2.81 -5.80 3.73
CA TYR A 55 2.13 -4.52 3.50
C TYR A 55 0.65 -4.70 3.22
N LEU A 56 0.26 -5.71 2.45
CA LEU A 56 -1.15 -6.01 2.21
C LEU A 56 -1.86 -6.37 3.52
N ASN A 57 -1.21 -7.14 4.40
CA ASN A 57 -1.75 -7.45 5.71
C ASN A 57 -1.85 -6.18 6.57
N ALA A 58 -0.82 -5.35 6.63
CA ALA A 58 -0.84 -4.11 7.38
C ALA A 58 -1.95 -3.15 6.92
N ILE A 59 -2.20 -3.04 5.61
CA ILE A 59 -3.30 -2.24 5.04
C ILE A 59 -4.67 -2.75 5.51
N ASN A 60 -4.85 -4.07 5.65
CA ASN A 60 -6.11 -4.65 6.12
C ASN A 60 -6.27 -4.59 7.65
N GLN A 61 -5.20 -4.28 8.40
CA GLN A 61 -5.20 -4.18 9.86
C GLN A 61 -5.22 -2.71 10.34
N ALA A 62 -5.06 -1.75 9.43
CA ALA A 62 -5.10 -0.30 9.68
C ALA A 62 -6.53 0.24 9.63
#